data_AF-A0A1X0QBG8-F1
#
_entry.id   AF-A0A1X0QBG8-F1
#
_cell.length_a   1.000
_cell.length_b   1.000
_cell.length_c   1.000
_cell.angle_alpha   90.00
_cell.angle_beta   90.00
_cell.angle_gamma   90.00
#
_symmetry.space_group_name_H-M   'P 1'
#
loop_
_entity.id
_entity.type
_entity.pdbx_description
1 polymer ?
#
loop_
_entity_poly.entity_id
_entity_poly.type
_entity_poly.pdbx_seq_one_letter_code
_entity_poly.pdbx_strand_id
1 'polypeptide(L)'
;MAIRSLLNLIKICSCNNNEAVFNINVVGGKKYEEEYSKTHYNLASDLDKIVKHITEQIEQSARFEKNDFKIKINLNHPSDTEIDESINKANPCEGNITDITGLLEDINQRDPTSHYLVLLPCDPSPYENNFKKVKMDIPYFFQSINVNCYKRAAILQVNNYHQLLATFGNSVLHLLGANLSDTAEVLNIHTGDGGIKSSLVINDEMVNSILSSPCFPLNNNYSDYIN
;
A
#
# COMPACT_ATOMS: atom_id res chain seq x y z
N MET A 1 20.42 2.51 43.83
CA MET A 1 20.90 1.50 42.85
C MET A 1 19.68 0.75 42.35
N ALA A 2 19.09 1.19 41.25
CA ALA A 2 17.98 0.53 40.56
C ALA A 2 18.26 0.65 39.06
N ILE A 3 18.16 -0.48 38.40
CA ILE A 3 18.86 -0.86 37.19
C ILE A 3 18.23 -0.20 35.96
N ARG A 4 19.11 0.37 35.13
CA ARG A 4 18.88 0.71 33.72
C ARG A 4 18.24 -0.47 32.99
N SER A 5 17.00 -0.36 32.55
CA SER A 5 16.47 -1.23 31.49
C SER A 5 15.20 -0.64 30.87
N LEU A 6 15.36 0.35 29.99
CA LEU A 6 14.28 0.87 29.13
C LEU A 6 14.83 1.37 27.78
N LEU A 7 15.90 0.73 27.31
CA LEU A 7 16.50 0.96 26.00
C LEU A 7 16.78 -0.40 25.38
N ASN A 8 15.73 -1.04 24.89
CA ASN A 8 15.88 -2.10 23.88
C ASN A 8 14.60 -2.19 23.06
N LEU A 9 14.80 -2.22 21.74
CA LEU A 9 13.87 -2.58 20.67
C LEU A 9 12.91 -1.51 20.16
N ILE A 10 13.48 -0.49 19.53
CA ILE A 10 13.03 -0.08 18.19
C ILE A 10 14.30 0.09 17.34
N LYS A 11 14.71 -0.98 16.65
CA LYS A 11 15.72 -0.90 15.59
C LYS A 11 14.96 -0.78 14.27
N ILE A 12 14.32 0.37 14.05
CA ILE A 12 13.74 0.70 12.76
C ILE A 12 14.84 1.35 11.92
N CYS A 13 15.11 0.72 10.78
CA CYS A 13 16.00 1.13 9.68
C CYS A 13 17.53 1.11 9.91
N SER A 14 18.20 0.44 8.98
CA SER A 14 19.64 0.56 8.74
C SER A 14 19.86 1.76 7.82
N CYS A 15 20.21 2.91 8.38
CA CYS A 15 20.38 4.17 7.66
C CYS A 15 21.76 4.27 7.00
N ASN A 16 21.81 4.15 5.68
CA ASN A 16 22.87 4.72 4.85
C ASN A 16 22.17 5.49 3.71
N ASN A 17 22.36 6.82 3.67
CA ASN A 17 21.78 7.81 2.74
C ASN A 17 20.33 8.24 3.03
N ASN A 18 19.92 9.43 2.55
CA ASN A 18 18.59 10.07 2.67
C ASN A 18 17.47 9.26 1.97
N GLU A 19 17.44 7.94 2.14
CA GLU A 19 16.54 7.02 1.49
C GLU A 19 15.60 6.42 2.54
N ALA A 20 14.29 6.66 2.38
CA ALA A 20 13.24 6.02 3.15
C ALA A 20 12.85 4.71 2.45
N VAL A 21 13.06 3.56 3.11
CA VAL A 21 12.76 2.24 2.55
C VAL A 21 11.48 1.69 3.16
N PHE A 22 10.51 1.37 2.31
CA PHE A 22 9.25 0.74 2.67
C PHE A 22 9.20 -0.67 2.09
N ASN A 23 9.04 -1.67 2.95
CA ASN A 23 8.86 -3.06 2.53
C ASN A 23 7.38 -3.43 2.69
N ILE A 24 6.76 -3.88 1.62
CA ILE A 24 5.34 -4.25 1.58
C ILE A 24 5.25 -5.72 1.19
N ASN A 25 4.65 -6.54 2.05
CA ASN A 25 4.32 -7.91 1.73
C ASN A 25 3.01 -7.92 0.95
N VAL A 26 3.06 -8.31 -0.33
CA VAL A 26 1.87 -8.56 -1.12
C VAL A 26 1.55 -10.04 -1.01
N VAL A 27 0.35 -10.35 -0.53
CA VAL A 27 -0.13 -11.71 -0.35
C VAL A 27 -1.41 -11.89 -1.16
N GLY A 28 -1.54 -13.01 -1.87
CA GLY A 28 -2.60 -13.18 -2.85
C GLY A 28 -2.93 -14.64 -3.05
N GLY A 29 -4.22 -14.98 -3.00
CA GLY A 29 -4.65 -16.35 -3.29
C GLY A 29 -4.43 -16.70 -4.76
N LYS A 30 -4.14 -17.97 -5.06
CA LYS A 30 -3.97 -18.48 -6.45
C LYS A 30 -5.11 -18.06 -7.36
N LYS A 31 -6.34 -18.06 -6.83
CA LYS A 31 -7.54 -17.66 -7.56
C LYS A 31 -7.49 -16.21 -8.05
N TYR A 32 -6.93 -15.28 -7.26
CA TYR A 32 -6.80 -13.89 -7.70
C TYR A 32 -5.83 -13.78 -8.88
N GLU A 33 -4.68 -14.45 -8.78
CA GLU A 33 -3.69 -14.51 -9.86
C GLU A 33 -4.27 -15.14 -11.13
N GLU A 34 -5.00 -16.24 -10.99
CA GLU A 34 -5.67 -16.93 -12.10
C GLU A 34 -6.70 -16.03 -12.79
N GLU A 35 -7.55 -15.33 -12.04
CA GLU A 35 -8.56 -14.42 -12.59
C GLU A 35 -7.90 -13.22 -13.29
N TYR A 36 -6.88 -12.61 -12.68
CA TYR A 36 -6.14 -11.50 -13.28
C TYR A 36 -5.44 -11.94 -14.58
N SER A 37 -4.84 -13.13 -14.58
CA SER A 37 -4.11 -13.71 -15.72
C SER A 37 -4.97 -13.99 -16.95
N LYS A 38 -6.30 -13.97 -16.82
CA LYS A 38 -7.23 -14.04 -17.96
C LYS A 38 -7.19 -12.79 -18.84
N THR A 39 -6.75 -11.65 -18.28
CA THR A 39 -6.80 -10.34 -18.95
C THR A 39 -5.43 -9.69 -19.10
N HIS A 40 -4.45 -10.06 -18.26
CA HIS A 40 -3.09 -9.53 -18.27
C HIS A 40 -2.08 -10.65 -18.11
N TYR A 41 -0.83 -10.42 -18.52
CA TYR A 41 0.17 -11.49 -18.61
C TYR A 41 0.77 -11.90 -17.25
N ASN A 42 1.05 -10.93 -16.37
CA ASN A 42 1.79 -11.20 -15.14
C ASN A 42 1.47 -10.16 -14.06
N LEU A 43 0.81 -10.59 -13.00
CA LEU A 43 0.41 -9.73 -11.89
C LEU A 43 1.62 -9.08 -11.22
N ALA A 44 2.64 -9.86 -10.82
CA ALA A 44 3.82 -9.35 -10.12
C ALA A 44 4.53 -8.24 -10.93
N SER A 45 4.72 -8.44 -12.23
CA SER A 45 5.30 -7.45 -13.13
C SER A 45 4.47 -6.17 -13.22
N ASP A 46 3.14 -6.27 -13.19
CA ASP A 46 2.28 -5.09 -13.22
C ASP A 46 2.30 -4.35 -11.88
N LEU A 47 2.35 -5.06 -10.75
CA LEU A 47 2.52 -4.45 -9.42
C LEU A 47 3.86 -3.70 -9.33
N ASP A 48 4.95 -4.28 -9.82
CA ASP A 48 6.27 -3.63 -9.85
C ASP A 48 6.26 -2.37 -10.72
N LYS A 49 5.58 -2.40 -11.89
CA LYS A 49 5.40 -1.21 -12.73
C LYS A 49 4.62 -0.11 -12.01
N ILE A 50 3.55 -0.48 -11.29
CA ILE A 50 2.75 0.48 -10.53
C ILE A 50 3.60 1.12 -9.42
N VAL A 51 4.37 0.33 -8.67
CA VAL A 51 5.28 0.86 -7.64
C VAL A 51 6.32 1.79 -8.24
N LYS A 52 6.95 1.39 -9.33
CA LYS A 52 7.93 2.24 -10.03
C LYS A 52 7.31 3.57 -10.43
N HIS A 53 6.10 3.54 -11.00
CA HIS A 53 5.36 4.75 -11.39
C HIS A 53 5.06 5.64 -10.19
N ILE A 54 4.63 5.07 -9.05
CA ILE A 54 4.39 5.82 -7.81
C ILE A 54 5.66 6.49 -7.31
N THR A 55 6.77 5.75 -7.25
CA THR A 55 8.07 6.30 -6.81
C THR A 55 8.48 7.46 -7.71
N GLU A 56 8.41 7.29 -9.03
CA GLU A 56 8.72 8.35 -10.00
C GLU A 56 7.83 9.60 -9.80
N GLN A 57 6.54 9.42 -9.53
CA GLN A 57 5.62 10.53 -9.29
C GLN A 57 5.88 11.25 -7.95
N ILE A 58 6.20 10.52 -6.88
CA ILE A 58 6.55 11.14 -5.60
C ILE A 58 7.88 11.90 -5.71
N GLU A 59 8.89 11.32 -6.37
CA GLU A 59 10.20 11.94 -6.54
C GLU A 59 10.16 13.20 -7.43
N GLN A 60 9.20 13.30 -8.35
CA GLN A 60 8.96 14.50 -9.18
C GLN A 60 8.24 15.64 -8.43
N SER A 61 7.77 15.41 -7.20
CA SER A 61 7.19 16.48 -6.38
C SER A 61 8.26 17.51 -6.03
N ALA A 62 7.94 18.80 -6.20
CA ALA A 62 8.83 19.90 -5.82
C ALA A 62 9.25 19.86 -4.34
N ARG A 63 8.46 19.21 -3.47
CA ARG A 63 8.78 19.01 -2.06
C ARG A 63 9.83 17.93 -1.82
N PHE A 64 9.87 16.89 -2.65
CA PHE A 64 10.90 15.85 -2.58
C PHE A 64 12.23 16.36 -3.14
N GLU A 65 12.19 17.05 -4.29
CA GLU A 65 13.38 17.64 -4.91
C GLU A 65 14.11 18.62 -3.98
N LYS A 66 13.35 19.42 -3.20
CA LYS A 66 13.93 20.42 -2.29
C LYS A 66 14.72 19.81 -1.12
N ASN A 67 14.44 18.57 -0.74
CA ASN A 67 14.96 17.96 0.48
C ASN A 67 15.97 16.83 0.24
N ASP A 68 16.32 16.55 -1.03
CA ASP A 68 17.23 15.45 -1.44
C ASP A 68 16.89 14.10 -0.78
N PHE A 69 15.59 13.83 -0.68
CA PHE A 69 15.07 12.56 -0.18
C PHE A 69 14.78 11.61 -1.32
N LYS A 70 14.98 10.31 -1.06
CA LYS A 70 14.56 9.23 -1.95
C LYS A 70 13.60 8.32 -1.22
N ILE A 71 12.59 7.82 -1.93
CA ILE A 71 11.73 6.76 -1.42
C ILE A 71 12.05 5.50 -2.22
N LYS A 72 12.24 4.40 -1.50
CA LYS A 72 12.34 3.07 -2.09
C LYS A 72 11.21 2.21 -1.56
N ILE A 73 10.40 1.68 -2.46
CA ILE A 73 9.32 0.75 -2.13
C ILE A 73 9.71 -0.62 -2.67
N ASN A 74 9.86 -1.60 -1.78
CA ASN A 74 10.12 -2.98 -2.13
C ASN A 74 8.85 -3.80 -1.93
N LEU A 75 8.48 -4.58 -2.94
CA LEU A 75 7.42 -5.58 -2.84
C LEU A 75 8.03 -6.95 -2.56
N ASN A 76 7.50 -7.64 -1.56
CA ASN A 76 7.68 -9.08 -1.42
C ASN A 76 6.44 -9.74 -2.00
N HIS A 77 6.61 -10.54 -3.05
CA HIS A 77 5.50 -11.12 -3.81
C HIS A 77 4.96 -12.40 -3.14
N PRO A 78 3.71 -12.81 -3.42
CA PRO A 78 2.99 -13.87 -2.70
C PRO A 78 3.72 -15.22 -2.63
N SER A 79 4.53 -15.54 -3.65
CA SER A 79 5.27 -16.81 -3.76
C SER A 79 6.20 -17.13 -2.58
N ASP A 80 6.44 -16.18 -1.68
CA ASP A 80 7.46 -16.25 -0.64
C ASP A 80 6.92 -16.30 0.81
N THR A 81 5.60 -16.36 1.05
CA THR A 81 5.05 -16.25 2.43
C THR A 81 4.04 -17.33 2.87
N GLU A 82 4.20 -17.86 4.09
CA GLU A 82 3.31 -18.87 4.71
C GLU A 82 1.86 -18.36 4.95
N ILE A 83 1.65 -17.04 4.89
CA ILE A 83 0.35 -16.40 5.15
C ILE A 83 -0.68 -16.73 4.05
N ASP A 84 -0.23 -17.05 2.84
CA ASP A 84 -1.08 -17.41 1.70
C ASP A 84 -1.97 -18.64 1.97
N GLU A 85 -1.51 -19.60 2.79
CA GLU A 85 -2.33 -20.77 3.12
C GLU A 85 -3.56 -20.40 3.96
N SER A 86 -3.45 -19.42 4.86
CA SER A 86 -4.57 -18.95 5.69
C SER A 86 -5.63 -18.21 4.86
N ILE A 87 -5.20 -17.40 3.89
CA ILE A 87 -6.09 -16.61 3.03
C ILE A 87 -6.95 -17.55 2.17
N ASN A 88 -6.33 -18.58 1.59
CA ASN A 88 -7.04 -19.56 0.76
C ASN A 88 -8.04 -20.42 1.53
N LYS A 89 -7.81 -20.65 2.85
CA LYS A 89 -8.69 -21.46 3.70
C LYS A 89 -9.88 -20.68 4.27
N ALA A 90 -9.78 -19.35 4.38
CA ALA A 90 -10.78 -18.53 5.06
C ALA A 90 -12.02 -18.17 4.22
N ASN A 91 -12.02 -18.45 2.90
CA ASN A 91 -13.07 -18.03 1.95
C ASN A 91 -13.72 -16.66 2.27
N PRO A 92 -12.93 -15.58 2.38
CA PRO A 92 -13.41 -14.28 2.88
C PRO A 92 -14.43 -13.61 1.95
N CYS A 93 -14.74 -14.21 0.80
CA CYS A 93 -15.62 -13.66 -0.23
C CYS A 93 -17.10 -14.05 -0.06
N GLU A 94 -17.41 -15.08 0.72
CA GLU A 94 -18.79 -15.49 1.03
C GLU A 94 -19.37 -14.78 2.26
N GLY A 95 -18.52 -14.03 2.96
CA GLY A 95 -18.78 -13.39 4.23
C GLY A 95 -19.21 -11.91 4.14
N ASN A 96 -19.37 -11.30 5.31
CA ASN A 96 -19.54 -9.85 5.45
C ASN A 96 -18.16 -9.17 5.51
N ILE A 97 -18.13 -7.83 5.45
CA ILE A 97 -16.91 -7.01 5.67
C ILE A 97 -16.15 -7.39 6.96
N THR A 98 -16.85 -7.93 7.95
CA THR A 98 -16.29 -8.42 9.21
C THR A 98 -15.27 -9.54 8.98
N ASP A 99 -15.46 -10.40 7.98
CA ASP A 99 -14.56 -11.52 7.70
C ASP A 99 -13.25 -11.03 7.07
N ILE A 100 -13.33 -10.00 6.20
CA ILE A 100 -12.14 -9.31 5.68
C ILE A 100 -11.39 -8.61 6.82
N THR A 101 -12.12 -7.96 7.74
CA THR A 101 -11.51 -7.29 8.90
C THR A 101 -10.85 -8.31 9.84
N GLY A 102 -11.50 -9.45 10.08
CA GLY A 102 -10.95 -10.55 10.87
C GLY A 102 -9.67 -11.12 10.26
N LEU A 103 -9.63 -11.29 8.93
CA LEU A 103 -8.42 -11.71 8.23
C LEU A 103 -7.25 -10.73 8.43
N LEU A 104 -7.49 -9.42 8.31
CA LEU A 104 -6.45 -8.41 8.53
C LEU A 104 -5.96 -8.38 9.98
N GLU A 105 -6.85 -8.62 10.94
CA GLU A 105 -6.51 -8.75 12.36
C GLU A 105 -5.67 -10.01 12.62
N ASP A 106 -6.03 -11.15 12.02
CA ASP A 106 -5.25 -12.39 12.13
C ASP A 106 -3.83 -12.21 11.58
N ILE A 107 -3.68 -11.51 10.45
CA ILE A 107 -2.37 -11.16 9.89
C ILE A 107 -1.61 -10.26 10.87
N ASN A 108 -2.27 -9.28 11.48
CA ASN A 108 -1.65 -8.42 12.49
C ASN A 108 -1.17 -9.20 13.72
N GLN A 109 -1.93 -10.18 14.19
CA GLN A 109 -1.55 -10.99 15.35
C GLN A 109 -0.35 -11.88 15.04
N ARG A 110 -0.21 -12.35 13.80
CA ARG A 110 0.92 -13.20 13.36
C ARG A 110 2.17 -12.40 13.08
N ASP A 111 2.04 -11.29 12.35
CA ASP A 111 3.13 -10.37 12.06
C ASP A 111 2.68 -8.92 12.29
N PRO A 112 2.88 -8.38 13.51
CA PRO A 112 2.54 -6.99 13.83
C PRO A 112 3.54 -5.98 13.25
N THR A 113 4.65 -6.44 12.65
CA THR A 113 5.84 -5.63 12.30
C THR A 113 6.08 -5.43 10.80
N SER A 114 5.12 -5.79 9.95
CA SER A 114 5.24 -5.59 8.51
C SER A 114 3.97 -4.98 7.89
N HIS A 115 4.15 -4.27 6.78
CA HIS A 115 3.04 -3.83 5.95
C HIS A 115 2.53 -5.00 5.09
N TYR A 116 1.22 -5.11 4.96
CA TYR A 116 0.59 -6.13 4.11
C TYR A 116 -0.43 -5.53 3.15
N LEU A 117 -0.39 -5.99 1.90
CA LEU A 117 -1.46 -5.83 0.92
C LEU A 117 -2.00 -7.21 0.57
N VAL A 118 -3.25 -7.46 0.91
CA VAL A 118 -3.94 -8.73 0.70
C VAL A 118 -4.81 -8.65 -0.55
N LEU A 119 -4.47 -9.40 -1.58
CA LEU A 119 -5.24 -9.49 -2.82
C LEU A 119 -6.29 -10.61 -2.68
N LEU A 120 -7.57 -10.23 -2.65
CA LEU A 120 -8.69 -11.13 -2.39
C LEU A 120 -9.50 -11.38 -3.67
N PRO A 121 -9.79 -12.65 -4.03
CA PRO A 121 -10.56 -13.00 -5.23
C PRO A 121 -12.07 -12.79 -5.03
N CYS A 122 -12.46 -11.70 -4.37
CA CYS A 122 -13.84 -11.38 -4.02
C CYS A 122 -14.40 -10.34 -4.97
N ASP A 123 -15.63 -10.53 -5.43
CA ASP A 123 -16.36 -9.51 -6.19
C ASP A 123 -16.51 -8.24 -5.32
N PRO A 124 -16.11 -7.05 -5.80
CA PRO A 124 -16.28 -5.80 -5.06
C PRO A 124 -17.74 -5.31 -5.00
N SER A 125 -18.62 -5.76 -5.90
CA SER A 125 -20.00 -5.27 -6.04
C SER A 125 -20.82 -5.29 -4.74
N PRO A 126 -20.77 -6.35 -3.90
CA PRO A 126 -21.49 -6.39 -2.62
C PRO A 126 -21.02 -5.34 -1.60
N TYR A 127 -19.83 -4.75 -1.78
CA TYR A 127 -19.18 -3.85 -0.83
C TYR A 127 -19.22 -2.37 -1.27
N GLU A 128 -19.79 -2.04 -2.43
CA GLU A 128 -19.81 -0.67 -2.97
C GLU A 128 -20.35 0.38 -2.00
N ASN A 129 -21.38 0.04 -1.22
CA ASN A 129 -21.97 0.96 -0.25
C ASN A 129 -20.99 1.28 0.90
N ASN A 130 -20.08 0.37 1.21
CA ASN A 130 -19.06 0.57 2.23
C ASN A 130 -17.99 1.52 1.69
N PHE A 131 -17.53 1.34 0.44
CA PHE A 131 -16.57 2.22 -0.23
C PHE A 131 -17.11 3.67 -0.37
N LYS A 132 -18.37 3.82 -0.80
CA LYS A 132 -19.04 5.12 -0.91
C LYS A 132 -19.15 5.86 0.43
N LYS A 133 -19.37 5.15 1.55
CA LYS A 133 -19.50 5.77 2.89
C LYS A 133 -18.20 6.39 3.40
N VAL A 134 -17.06 5.82 3.02
CA VAL A 134 -15.72 6.32 3.38
C VAL A 134 -15.13 7.23 2.30
N LYS A 135 -15.95 7.62 1.30
CA LYS A 135 -15.54 8.43 0.13
C LYS A 135 -14.34 7.83 -0.62
N MET A 136 -14.24 6.50 -0.62
CA MET A 136 -13.25 5.80 -1.42
C MET A 136 -13.95 5.26 -2.67
N ASP A 137 -13.54 5.71 -3.85
CA ASP A 137 -14.05 5.21 -5.14
C ASP A 137 -13.40 3.87 -5.55
N ILE A 138 -12.69 3.24 -4.62
CA ILE A 138 -11.72 2.18 -4.86
C ILE A 138 -11.93 1.08 -3.81
N PRO A 139 -11.95 -0.21 -4.21
CA PRO A 139 -12.35 -1.30 -3.33
C PRO A 139 -11.20 -1.78 -2.42
N TYR A 140 -10.76 -0.93 -1.49
CA TYR A 140 -9.75 -1.29 -0.49
C TYR A 140 -10.20 -1.01 0.96
N PHE A 141 -9.79 -1.88 1.87
CA PHE A 141 -10.00 -1.73 3.32
C PHE A 141 -8.68 -1.47 4.01
N PHE A 142 -8.67 -0.60 5.02
CA PHE A 142 -7.46 -0.20 5.73
C PHE A 142 -7.64 -0.39 7.24
N GLN A 143 -6.74 -1.12 7.88
CA GLN A 143 -6.69 -1.24 9.33
C GLN A 143 -5.44 -0.52 9.85
N SER A 144 -5.64 0.60 10.55
CA SER A 144 -4.58 1.30 11.30
C SER A 144 -4.58 0.78 12.73
N ILE A 145 -3.55 0.03 13.12
CA ILE A 145 -3.34 -0.33 14.52
C ILE A 145 -2.23 0.58 15.03
N ASN A 146 -2.65 1.63 15.75
CA ASN A 146 -1.89 2.84 16.09
C ASN A 146 -0.57 2.66 16.89
N VAL A 147 -0.10 1.44 17.15
CA VAL A 147 1.06 1.21 18.02
C VAL A 147 2.37 1.09 17.24
N ASN A 148 2.36 0.59 15.99
CA ASN A 148 3.61 0.18 15.33
C ASN A 148 3.83 0.76 13.91
N CYS A 149 3.07 1.73 13.43
CA CYS A 149 3.21 2.31 12.07
C CYS A 149 3.04 1.37 10.87
N TYR A 150 3.01 0.06 11.10
CA TYR A 150 2.67 -0.94 10.12
C TYR A 150 1.17 -0.96 9.85
N LYS A 151 0.84 -1.04 8.57
CA LYS A 151 -0.51 -0.89 8.05
C LYS A 151 -0.84 -2.09 7.17
N ARG A 152 -2.11 -2.49 7.18
CA ARG A 152 -2.59 -3.64 6.43
C ARG A 152 -3.81 -3.22 5.63
N ALA A 153 -3.85 -3.63 4.38
CA ALA A 153 -5.00 -3.40 3.54
C ALA A 153 -5.38 -4.63 2.74
N ALA A 154 -6.67 -4.74 2.45
CA ALA A 154 -7.21 -5.75 1.54
C ALA A 154 -7.70 -5.07 0.26
N ILE A 155 -7.33 -5.63 -0.89
CA ILE A 155 -7.75 -5.22 -2.23
C ILE A 155 -8.65 -6.33 -2.76
N LEU A 156 -9.89 -5.99 -3.13
CA LEU A 156 -10.81 -6.96 -3.75
C LEU A 156 -10.49 -7.17 -5.24
N GLN A 157 -11.14 -8.15 -5.86
CA GLN A 157 -10.85 -8.57 -7.23
C GLN A 157 -10.93 -7.39 -8.20
N VAL A 158 -9.84 -7.15 -8.92
CA VAL A 158 -9.79 -6.21 -10.05
C VAL A 158 -9.37 -6.98 -11.31
N ASN A 159 -10.12 -6.75 -12.40
CA ASN A 159 -9.99 -7.55 -13.62
C ASN A 159 -9.34 -6.78 -14.77
N ASN A 160 -8.83 -5.58 -14.52
CA ASN A 160 -8.08 -4.84 -15.52
C ASN A 160 -6.99 -3.98 -14.88
N TYR A 161 -5.96 -3.69 -15.67
CA TYR A 161 -4.80 -2.92 -15.26
C TYR A 161 -5.16 -1.52 -14.76
N HIS A 162 -6.16 -0.85 -15.35
CA HIS A 162 -6.54 0.50 -14.94
C HIS A 162 -7.10 0.54 -13.51
N GLN A 163 -7.99 -0.41 -13.20
CA GLN A 163 -8.51 -0.61 -11.85
C GLN A 163 -7.42 -1.07 -10.88
N LEU A 164 -6.50 -1.93 -11.33
CA LEU A 164 -5.36 -2.34 -10.50
C LEU A 164 -4.45 -1.15 -10.19
N LEU A 165 -4.09 -0.32 -11.18
CA LEU A 165 -3.30 0.89 -11.02
C LEU A 165 -3.97 1.84 -10.01
N ALA A 166 -5.27 2.10 -10.15
CA ALA A 166 -6.03 2.90 -9.20
C ALA A 166 -5.98 2.29 -7.79
N THR A 167 -6.32 1.01 -7.68
CA THR A 167 -6.59 0.34 -6.40
C THR A 167 -5.33 0.04 -5.64
N PHE A 168 -4.40 -0.66 -6.27
CA PHE A 168 -3.12 -0.98 -5.69
C PHE A 168 -2.29 0.28 -5.45
N GLY A 169 -2.28 1.22 -6.40
CA GLY A 169 -1.47 2.42 -6.26
C GLY A 169 -1.93 3.33 -5.13
N ASN A 170 -3.24 3.56 -5.01
CA ASN A 170 -3.77 4.24 -3.82
C ASN A 170 -3.47 3.45 -2.55
N SER A 171 -3.68 2.14 -2.52
CA SER A 171 -3.40 1.34 -1.31
C SER A 171 -1.94 1.49 -0.85
N VAL A 172 -0.97 1.47 -1.77
CA VAL A 172 0.44 1.74 -1.48
C VAL A 172 0.62 3.12 -0.87
N LEU A 173 0.06 4.18 -1.47
CA LEU A 173 0.17 5.55 -0.96
C LEU A 173 -0.37 5.69 0.48
N HIS A 174 -1.49 5.04 0.78
CA HIS A 174 -2.07 5.01 2.12
C HIS A 174 -1.21 4.21 3.11
N LEU A 175 -0.56 3.12 2.66
CA LEU A 175 0.45 2.44 3.46
C LEU A 175 1.62 3.36 3.81
N LEU A 176 2.07 4.20 2.87
CA LEU A 176 3.18 5.15 3.08
C LEU A 176 2.84 6.29 4.05
N GLY A 177 1.56 6.64 4.23
CA GLY A 177 1.18 7.77 5.09
C GLY A 177 0.21 8.77 4.46
N ALA A 178 -0.23 8.56 3.23
CA ALA A 178 -1.28 9.39 2.64
C ALA A 178 -2.57 9.30 3.47
N ASN A 179 -3.29 10.41 3.56
CA ASN A 179 -4.59 10.46 4.22
C ASN A 179 -5.61 9.67 3.39
N LEU A 180 -6.52 8.94 4.05
CA LEU A 180 -7.56 8.13 3.39
C LEU A 180 -8.51 8.95 2.51
N SER A 181 -8.61 10.25 2.75
CA SER A 181 -9.40 11.17 1.92
C SER A 181 -8.71 11.57 0.62
N ASP A 182 -7.40 11.37 0.53
CA ASP A 182 -6.60 11.82 -0.61
C ASP A 182 -6.45 10.62 -1.54
N THR A 183 -7.05 10.70 -2.72
CA THR A 183 -6.92 9.66 -3.73
C THR A 183 -6.17 10.18 -4.92
N ALA A 184 -5.13 9.47 -5.33
CA ALA A 184 -4.45 9.75 -6.58
C ALA A 184 -5.37 9.40 -7.75
N GLU A 185 -5.48 10.35 -8.67
CA GLU A 185 -6.34 10.23 -9.85
C GLU A 185 -5.64 9.38 -10.92
N VAL A 186 -6.41 8.56 -11.64
CA VAL A 186 -5.88 7.86 -12.81
C VAL A 186 -6.26 8.60 -14.08
N LEU A 187 -5.27 9.19 -14.73
CA LEU A 187 -5.43 9.87 -15.99
C LEU A 187 -5.17 8.92 -17.16
N ASN A 188 -6.05 8.97 -18.16
CA ASN A 188 -5.89 8.25 -19.42
C ASN A 188 -5.40 9.22 -20.50
N ILE A 189 -4.09 9.17 -20.76
CA ILE A 189 -3.44 10.02 -21.76
C ILE A 189 -3.53 9.30 -23.10
N HIS A 190 -4.21 9.94 -24.06
CA HIS A 190 -4.31 9.45 -25.42
C HIS A 190 -3.03 9.82 -26.16
N THR A 191 -2.14 8.86 -26.34
CA THR A 191 -0.94 9.05 -27.16
C THR A 191 -1.29 8.63 -28.58
N GLY A 192 -1.65 9.60 -29.44
CA GLY A 192 -2.00 9.43 -30.87
C GLY A 192 -2.01 7.98 -31.39
N ASP A 193 -0.87 7.51 -31.91
CA ASP A 193 -0.71 6.18 -32.50
C ASP A 193 -0.32 5.07 -31.50
N GLY A 194 -0.02 5.42 -30.24
CA GLY A 194 0.55 4.54 -29.21
C GLY A 194 -0.46 3.92 -28.22
N GLY A 195 -1.75 4.23 -28.36
CA GLY A 195 -2.81 3.74 -27.48
C GLY A 195 -3.09 4.63 -26.27
N ILE A 196 -3.79 4.08 -25.27
CA ILE A 196 -4.14 4.76 -24.03
C ILE A 196 -3.07 4.45 -22.99
N LYS A 197 -2.36 5.47 -22.51
CA LYS A 197 -1.46 5.35 -21.36
C LYS A 197 -2.20 5.78 -20.10
N SER A 198 -2.42 4.85 -19.18
CA SER A 198 -2.91 5.18 -17.84
C SER A 198 -1.75 5.61 -16.93
N SER A 199 -1.93 6.71 -16.21
CA SER A 199 -0.95 7.28 -15.28
C SER A 199 -1.65 7.65 -13.99
N LEU A 200 -1.07 7.29 -12.85
CA LEU A 200 -1.52 7.75 -11.54
C LEU A 200 -0.87 9.10 -11.24
N VAL A 201 -1.67 10.10 -10.86
CA VAL A 201 -1.19 11.46 -10.55
C VAL A 201 -1.30 11.70 -9.05
N ILE A 202 -0.17 12.01 -8.44
CA ILE A 202 -0.03 12.25 -7.02
C ILE A 202 0.09 13.76 -6.81
N ASN A 203 -0.82 14.33 -6.02
CA ASN A 203 -0.78 15.76 -5.72
C ASN A 203 0.19 16.06 -4.55
N ASP A 204 0.64 17.31 -4.45
CA ASP A 204 1.59 17.73 -3.41
C ASP A 204 1.02 17.64 -1.99
N GLU A 205 -0.31 17.66 -1.82
CA GLU A 205 -0.96 17.49 -0.52
C GLU A 205 -0.78 16.07 0.01
N MET A 206 -0.96 15.07 -0.86
CA MET A 206 -0.72 13.66 -0.55
C MET A 206 0.74 13.41 -0.23
N VAL A 207 1.66 13.99 -1.01
CA VAL A 207 3.10 13.92 -0.74
C VAL A 207 3.41 14.54 0.63
N ASN A 208 2.80 15.69 0.96
CA ASN A 208 2.95 16.32 2.25
C ASN A 208 2.39 15.45 3.40
N SER A 209 1.25 14.78 3.20
CA SER A 209 0.70 13.84 4.19
C SER A 209 1.65 12.67 4.45
N ILE A 210 2.26 12.12 3.39
CA ILE A 210 3.26 11.05 3.52
C ILE A 210 4.46 11.54 4.34
N LEU A 211 5.04 12.70 3.97
CA LEU A 211 6.23 13.25 4.63
C LEU A 211 5.99 13.67 6.09
N SER A 212 4.80 14.17 6.41
CA SER A 212 4.43 14.61 7.75
C SER A 212 3.87 13.50 8.64
N SER A 213 3.69 12.30 8.08
CA SER A 213 3.23 11.14 8.83
C SER A 213 4.22 10.80 9.94
N PRO A 214 3.77 10.59 11.20
CA PRO A 214 4.65 10.16 12.28
C PRO A 214 5.28 8.77 12.03
N CYS A 215 4.74 8.06 11.04
CA CYS A 215 5.20 6.76 10.59
C CYS A 215 6.13 6.83 9.37
N PHE A 216 6.41 8.04 8.87
CA PHE A 216 7.43 8.23 7.86
C PHE A 216 8.81 8.09 8.52
N PRO A 217 9.68 7.19 8.06
CA PRO A 217 10.99 6.97 8.68
C PRO A 217 11.90 8.16 8.34
N LEU A 218 11.81 9.23 9.12
CA LEU A 218 12.78 10.34 9.09
C LEU A 218 13.85 10.10 10.15
N ASN A 219 15.10 10.37 9.79
CA ASN A 219 16.18 10.53 10.76
C ASN A 219 15.76 11.59 11.81
N ASN A 220 16.12 11.36 13.08
CA ASN A 220 15.86 12.24 14.24
C ASN A 220 16.44 13.68 14.16
N ASN A 221 16.79 14.19 12.98
CA ASN A 221 17.26 15.55 12.75
C ASN A 221 16.18 16.49 12.18
N TYR A 222 14.92 16.05 12.06
CA TYR A 222 13.85 16.84 11.44
C TYR A 222 12.96 17.61 12.43
N SER A 223 13.23 17.56 13.74
CA SER A 223 12.48 18.38 14.72
C SER A 223 12.67 19.88 14.52
N ASP A 224 13.67 20.30 13.74
CA ASP A 224 14.07 21.70 13.61
C ASP A 224 13.43 22.41 12.39
N TYR A 225 12.65 21.70 11.57
CA TYR A 225 12.07 22.24 10.33
C TYR A 225 10.54 22.26 10.27
N ILE A 226 9.87 21.88 11.38
CA ILE A 226 8.45 22.14 11.59
C ILE A 226 8.32 23.39 12.47
N ASN A 227 8.61 24.55 11.88
CA ASN A 227 8.17 25.88 12.34
C ASN A 227 8.15 26.84 11.14
#